data_AF-W2C0E0-F1
#
_entry.id   AF-W2C0E0-F1
#
_cell.length_a   1.000
_cell.length_b   1.000
_cell.length_c   1.000
_cell.angle_alpha   90.00
_cell.angle_beta   90.00
_cell.angle_gamma   90.00
#
_symmetry.space_group_name_H-M   'P 1'
#
loop_
_entity.id
_entity.type
_entity.pdbx_description
1 polymer ?
#
loop_
_entity_poly.entity_id
_entity_poly.type
_entity_poly.pdbx_seq_one_letter_code
_entity_poly.pdbx_strand_id
1 'polypeptide(L)'
;MLVERRRIVFILSVIFFIAFVGVLDSDVYGAKKTPPGKVKIKSASQTKIPIYKYGESGEVVRYIIKQSVQLKWKHVKNADGYVVYRKYKKGKYKAIKNIKLKEAKAAGSILKCTTPQVKKGKYYFKIAAYKLYAGKKYYGKKSSAKGTYVKPKKAIKRWNIGCGSKSTIYGSAKAKKNVKATLYNNGELIISGKGNAQYARGYVEDDNYYDGMPWYYRYYNVSIDKVTIKKGVAPKSIDGWFYDLCKLKKTPKYRQA
;
A
#
# COMPACT_ATOMS: atom_id res chain seq x y z
N MET A 1 10.16 69.70 16.32
CA MET A 1 10.71 68.74 15.33
C MET A 1 10.53 67.25 15.68
N LEU A 2 10.87 66.77 16.89
CA LEU A 2 10.87 65.32 17.18
C LEU A 2 9.44 64.71 17.36
N VAL A 3 8.50 65.51 17.88
CA VAL A 3 7.09 65.10 18.09
C VAL A 3 6.30 65.02 16.78
N GLU A 4 6.53 65.94 15.83
CA GLU A 4 5.90 65.92 14.51
C GLU A 4 6.35 64.74 13.66
N ARG A 5 7.64 64.39 13.69
CA ARG A 5 8.16 63.19 13.00
C ARG A 5 7.51 61.91 13.51
N ARG A 6 7.26 61.79 14.83
CA ARG A 6 6.58 60.61 15.41
C ARG A 6 5.11 60.52 14.99
N ARG A 7 4.39 61.65 14.89
CA ARG A 7 3.01 61.69 14.38
C ARG A 7 2.94 61.30 12.90
N ILE A 8 3.86 61.80 12.07
CA ILE A 8 3.90 61.47 10.64
C ILE A 8 4.22 59.98 10.43
N VAL A 9 5.18 59.41 11.17
CA VAL A 9 5.48 57.97 11.11
C VAL A 9 4.30 57.12 11.58
N PHE A 10 3.59 57.54 12.62
CA PHE A 10 2.39 56.84 13.09
C PHE A 10 1.28 56.85 12.05
N ILE A 11 0.99 58.00 11.45
CA ILE A 11 -0.03 58.15 10.40
C ILE A 11 0.34 57.31 9.16
N LEU A 12 1.60 57.35 8.72
CA LEU A 12 2.09 56.52 7.61
C LEU A 12 2.01 55.03 7.94
N SER A 13 2.29 54.62 9.18
CA SER A 13 2.15 53.21 9.60
C SER A 13 0.71 52.74 9.62
N VAL A 14 -0.24 53.59 10.03
CA VAL A 14 -1.68 53.30 10.01
C VAL A 14 -2.21 53.22 8.58
N ILE A 15 -1.79 54.13 7.69
CA ILE A 15 -2.15 54.10 6.27
C ILE A 15 -1.57 52.84 5.60
N PHE A 16 -0.32 52.49 5.90
CA PHE A 16 0.30 51.25 5.38
C PHE A 16 -0.40 50.00 5.90
N PHE A 17 -0.86 50.00 7.15
CA PHE A 17 -1.63 48.89 7.74
C PHE A 17 -3.03 48.78 7.11
N ILE A 18 -3.72 49.89 6.87
CA ILE A 18 -5.04 49.91 6.21
C ILE A 18 -4.91 49.47 4.74
N ALA A 19 -3.87 49.91 4.02
CA ALA A 19 -3.60 49.48 2.65
C ALA A 19 -3.23 47.98 2.59
N PHE A 20 -2.43 47.49 3.54
CA PHE A 20 -2.05 46.08 3.61
C PHE A 20 -3.24 45.17 3.95
N VAL A 21 -4.11 45.58 4.88
CA VAL A 21 -5.36 44.86 5.19
C VAL A 21 -6.34 44.91 4.00
N GLY A 22 -6.47 46.05 3.32
CA GLY A 22 -7.33 46.20 2.13
C GLY A 22 -6.88 45.37 0.91
N VAL A 23 -5.57 45.26 0.68
CA VAL A 23 -4.98 44.43 -0.38
C VAL A 23 -5.07 42.93 -0.03
N LEU A 24 -4.99 42.57 1.26
CA LEU A 24 -5.21 41.20 1.70
C LEU A 24 -6.69 40.78 1.63
N ASP A 25 -7.64 41.70 1.79
CA ASP A 25 -9.07 41.37 1.70
C ASP A 25 -9.58 41.28 0.25
N SER A 26 -9.13 42.12 -0.68
CA SER A 26 -9.62 42.09 -2.07
C SER A 26 -9.16 40.85 -2.83
N ASP A 27 -7.90 40.45 -2.66
CA ASP A 27 -7.29 39.38 -3.46
C ASP A 27 -7.56 37.97 -2.89
N VAL A 28 -7.99 37.89 -1.63
CA VAL A 28 -8.35 36.63 -0.96
C VAL A 28 -9.87 36.35 -0.98
N TYR A 29 -10.73 37.38 -1.01
CA TYR A 29 -12.19 37.20 -0.99
C TYR A 29 -12.91 37.44 -2.33
N GLY A 30 -12.31 38.16 -3.29
CA GLY A 30 -12.94 38.48 -4.59
C GLY A 30 -12.80 37.40 -5.67
N ALA A 31 -11.82 36.49 -5.57
CA ALA A 31 -11.61 35.46 -6.57
C ALA A 31 -12.70 34.37 -6.51
N LYS A 32 -13.55 34.28 -7.55
CA LYS A 32 -14.60 33.28 -7.69
C LYS A 32 -14.06 31.87 -7.38
N LYS A 33 -14.47 31.32 -6.23
CA LYS A 33 -14.06 29.99 -5.76
C LYS A 33 -14.55 28.94 -6.75
N THR A 34 -13.64 28.48 -7.60
CA THR A 34 -13.96 27.58 -8.71
C THR A 34 -13.55 26.17 -8.32
N PRO A 35 -14.51 25.25 -8.06
CA PRO A 35 -14.19 23.88 -7.72
C PRO A 35 -13.55 23.17 -8.92
N PRO A 36 -12.71 22.15 -8.70
CA PRO A 36 -12.11 21.41 -9.79
C PRO A 36 -13.15 20.70 -10.67
N GLY A 37 -12.76 20.44 -11.92
CA GLY A 37 -13.59 19.69 -12.87
C GLY A 37 -13.88 18.23 -12.45
N LYS A 38 -14.79 17.59 -13.19
CA LYS A 38 -15.17 16.19 -12.95
C LYS A 38 -14.02 15.24 -13.28
N VAL A 39 -13.68 14.36 -12.34
CA VAL A 39 -12.64 13.33 -12.53
C VAL A 39 -13.11 12.22 -13.47
N LYS A 40 -12.25 11.78 -14.39
CA LYS A 40 -12.45 10.59 -15.23
C LYS A 40 -11.51 9.46 -14.79
N ILE A 41 -12.07 8.41 -14.18
CA ILE A 41 -11.30 7.21 -13.77
C ILE A 41 -10.96 6.40 -15.03
N LYS A 42 -9.67 6.30 -15.34
CA LYS A 42 -9.18 5.48 -16.46
C LYS A 42 -9.33 3.99 -16.16
N SER A 43 -8.86 3.54 -14.99
CA SER A 43 -8.95 2.14 -14.62
C SER A 43 -9.12 1.92 -13.12
N ALA A 44 -9.75 0.79 -12.81
CA ALA A 44 -9.83 0.22 -11.48
C ALA A 44 -9.61 -1.29 -11.62
N SER A 45 -8.45 -1.77 -11.17
CA SER A 45 -8.09 -3.18 -11.26
C SER A 45 -7.45 -3.65 -9.97
N GLN A 46 -7.63 -4.94 -9.68
CA GLN A 46 -6.93 -5.58 -8.57
C GLN A 46 -5.41 -5.34 -8.72
N THR A 47 -4.76 -4.90 -7.65
CA THR A 47 -3.35 -4.52 -7.69
C THR A 47 -2.49 -5.74 -7.98
N LYS A 48 -1.68 -5.64 -9.03
CA LYS A 48 -0.68 -6.63 -9.42
C LYS A 48 0.71 -6.03 -9.26
N ILE A 49 1.62 -6.77 -8.65
CA ILE A 49 3.03 -6.41 -8.57
C ILE A 49 3.80 -7.44 -9.42
N PRO A 50 4.51 -7.02 -10.48
CA PRO A 50 5.31 -7.94 -11.28
C PRO A 50 6.46 -8.53 -10.46
N ILE A 51 6.84 -9.75 -10.80
CA ILE A 51 8.04 -10.42 -10.30
C ILE A 51 8.86 -10.79 -11.53
N TYR A 52 10.13 -10.43 -11.49
CA TYR A 52 11.04 -10.51 -12.61
C TYR A 52 12.04 -11.64 -12.42
N LYS A 53 12.54 -12.20 -13.53
CA LYS A 53 13.51 -13.31 -13.53
C LYS A 53 14.86 -12.93 -12.93
N TYR A 54 15.32 -11.68 -13.10
CA TYR A 54 16.64 -11.17 -12.70
C TYR A 54 16.63 -9.66 -12.36
N GLY A 55 15.74 -9.22 -11.47
CA GLY A 55 15.59 -7.78 -11.15
C GLY A 55 14.68 -7.03 -12.13
N GLU A 56 14.43 -5.73 -11.90
CA GLU A 56 13.32 -4.98 -12.54
C GLU A 56 13.42 -4.81 -14.06
N SER A 57 14.60 -5.06 -14.65
CA SER A 57 14.85 -5.05 -16.09
C SER A 57 14.58 -6.39 -16.79
N GLY A 58 14.40 -7.47 -16.03
CA GLY A 58 14.20 -8.81 -16.59
C GLY A 58 12.78 -9.06 -17.11
N GLU A 59 12.53 -10.28 -17.60
CA GLU A 59 11.20 -10.72 -17.99
C GLU A 59 10.28 -10.89 -16.77
N VAL A 60 9.01 -10.49 -16.90
CA VAL A 60 7.98 -10.74 -15.88
C VAL A 60 7.57 -12.21 -15.90
N VAL A 61 8.00 -12.97 -14.89
CA VAL A 61 7.70 -14.41 -14.79
C VAL A 61 6.38 -14.69 -14.06
N ARG A 62 5.92 -13.78 -13.19
CA ARG A 62 4.66 -13.93 -12.42
C ARG A 62 4.21 -12.61 -11.81
N TYR A 63 3.05 -12.63 -11.14
CA TYR A 63 2.51 -11.48 -10.40
C TYR A 63 2.13 -11.83 -8.96
N ILE A 64 2.40 -10.91 -8.03
CA ILE A 64 1.73 -10.87 -6.72
C ILE A 64 0.38 -10.19 -6.90
N ILE A 65 -0.70 -10.91 -6.61
CA ILE A 65 -2.08 -10.43 -6.75
C ILE A 65 -2.60 -9.98 -5.40
N LYS A 66 -2.44 -8.69 -5.11
CA LYS A 66 -2.82 -8.13 -3.81
C LYS A 66 -4.33 -8.09 -3.62
N GLN A 67 -4.74 -8.17 -2.37
CA GLN A 67 -6.12 -7.96 -1.95
C GLN A 67 -6.38 -6.45 -1.80
N SER A 68 -6.11 -5.69 -2.85
CA SER A 68 -6.29 -4.24 -2.97
C SER A 68 -6.61 -3.88 -4.41
N VAL A 69 -7.12 -2.67 -4.64
CA VAL A 69 -7.39 -2.14 -5.98
C VAL A 69 -6.47 -0.96 -6.25
N GLN A 70 -5.86 -0.94 -7.44
CA GLN A 70 -5.16 0.22 -7.99
C GLN A 70 -6.12 0.99 -8.89
N LEU A 71 -6.28 2.29 -8.60
CA LEU A 71 -7.03 3.24 -9.40
C LEU A 71 -6.05 4.08 -10.21
N LYS A 72 -6.40 4.37 -11.47
CA LYS A 72 -5.67 5.31 -12.32
C LYS A 72 -6.64 6.36 -12.90
N TRP A 73 -6.25 7.63 -12.88
CA TRP A 73 -7.04 8.72 -13.47
C TRP A 73 -6.13 9.85 -13.97
N LYS A 74 -6.66 10.72 -14.83
CA LYS A 74 -5.96 11.94 -15.27
C LYS A 74 -6.07 13.01 -14.19
N HIS A 75 -4.97 13.71 -13.90
CA HIS A 75 -4.98 14.91 -13.07
C HIS A 75 -5.91 15.96 -13.67
N VAL A 76 -6.79 16.52 -12.83
CA VAL A 76 -7.72 17.59 -13.18
C VAL A 76 -7.07 18.93 -12.85
N LYS A 77 -7.09 19.87 -13.80
CA LYS A 77 -6.57 21.23 -13.62
C LYS A 77 -7.16 21.87 -12.35
N ASN A 78 -6.35 22.64 -11.64
CA ASN A 78 -6.70 23.34 -10.40
C ASN A 78 -7.11 22.45 -9.21
N ALA A 79 -6.78 21.15 -9.22
CA ALA A 79 -7.03 20.29 -8.07
C ALA A 79 -5.81 20.25 -7.13
N ASP A 80 -6.00 20.56 -5.86
CA ASP A 80 -4.97 20.39 -4.82
C ASP A 80 -4.96 18.98 -4.23
N GLY A 81 -6.01 18.22 -4.52
CA GLY A 81 -6.10 16.84 -4.08
C GLY A 81 -7.38 16.13 -4.50
N TYR A 82 -7.52 14.91 -3.97
CA TYR A 82 -8.59 13.99 -4.32
C TYR A 82 -9.10 13.25 -3.10
N VAL A 83 -10.40 12.97 -3.07
CA VAL A 83 -11.01 12.02 -2.13
C VAL A 83 -11.53 10.82 -2.92
N VAL A 84 -11.08 9.64 -2.50
CA VAL A 84 -11.50 8.36 -3.08
C VAL A 84 -12.62 7.78 -2.22
N TYR A 85 -13.73 7.47 -2.89
CA TYR A 85 -14.88 6.82 -2.30
C TYR A 85 -15.00 5.39 -2.81
N ARG A 86 -15.39 4.47 -1.92
CA ARG A 86 -15.57 3.05 -2.24
C ARG A 86 -16.93 2.57 -1.75
N LYS A 87 -17.60 1.79 -2.58
CA LYS A 87 -18.79 0.99 -2.26
C LYS A 87 -18.45 -0.50 -2.39
N TYR A 88 -18.93 -1.32 -1.47
CA TYR A 88 -18.85 -2.78 -1.55
C TYR A 88 -20.22 -3.36 -1.92
N LYS A 89 -20.29 -4.19 -2.97
CA LYS A 89 -21.54 -4.77 -3.49
C LYS A 89 -22.63 -3.69 -3.66
N LYS A 90 -23.80 -3.88 -3.02
CA LYS A 90 -24.96 -2.98 -3.04
C LYS A 90 -24.95 -1.93 -1.90
N GLY A 91 -23.86 -1.80 -1.14
CA GLY A 91 -23.81 -0.88 0.02
C GLY A 91 -23.76 0.62 -0.31
N LYS A 92 -23.47 1.46 0.69
CA LYS A 92 -23.28 2.91 0.49
C LYS A 92 -21.81 3.24 0.15
N TYR A 93 -21.57 4.37 -0.51
CA TYR A 93 -20.22 4.88 -0.73
C TYR A 93 -19.66 5.48 0.56
N LYS A 94 -18.42 5.12 0.90
CA LYS A 94 -17.68 5.70 2.01
C LYS A 94 -16.35 6.27 1.51
N ALA A 95 -15.91 7.39 2.06
CA ALA A 95 -14.56 7.89 1.82
C ALA A 95 -13.54 6.91 2.42
N ILE A 96 -12.51 6.57 1.66
CA ILE A 96 -11.47 5.61 2.09
C ILE A 96 -10.06 6.17 2.01
N LYS A 97 -9.87 7.28 1.30
CA LYS A 97 -8.57 7.91 1.14
C LYS A 97 -8.71 9.37 0.78
N ASN A 98 -7.97 10.21 1.48
CA ASN A 98 -7.75 11.60 1.10
C ASN A 98 -6.31 11.72 0.55
N ILE A 99 -6.14 12.37 -0.59
CA ILE A 99 -4.88 12.48 -1.31
C ILE A 99 -4.60 13.96 -1.51
N LYS A 100 -3.60 14.50 -0.80
CA LYS A 100 -3.07 15.84 -1.06
C LYS A 100 -1.97 15.72 -2.12
N LEU A 101 -1.99 16.58 -3.14
CA LEU A 101 -0.87 16.71 -4.04
C LEU A 101 0.23 17.49 -3.33
N LYS A 102 1.45 16.95 -3.34
CA LYS A 102 2.62 17.61 -2.74
C LYS A 102 3.28 18.60 -3.69
N GLU A 103 3.13 18.36 -4.99
CA GLU A 103 3.72 19.15 -6.07
C GLU A 103 2.64 19.44 -7.10
N ALA A 104 2.78 20.55 -7.82
CA ALA A 104 2.00 20.80 -9.01
C ALA A 104 2.22 19.66 -10.02
N LYS A 105 1.13 19.19 -10.63
CA LYS A 105 1.18 18.19 -11.69
C LYS A 105 0.56 18.81 -12.94
N ALA A 106 1.16 18.53 -14.09
CA ALA A 106 0.60 18.96 -15.36
C ALA A 106 -0.81 18.39 -15.53
N ALA A 107 -1.70 19.18 -16.15
CA ALA A 107 -3.03 18.71 -16.50
C ALA A 107 -2.93 17.45 -17.37
N GLY A 108 -3.72 16.43 -17.05
CA GLY A 108 -3.71 15.17 -17.80
C GLY A 108 -2.71 14.12 -17.33
N SER A 109 -1.72 14.45 -16.48
CA SER A 109 -0.78 13.47 -15.91
C SER A 109 -1.51 12.31 -15.23
N ILE A 110 -0.95 11.10 -15.32
CA ILE A 110 -1.60 9.90 -14.78
C ILE A 110 -1.29 9.73 -13.31
N LEU A 111 -2.32 9.95 -12.50
CA LEU A 111 -2.28 9.68 -11.08
C LEU A 111 -2.67 8.23 -10.82
N LYS A 112 -2.03 7.63 -9.81
CA LYS A 112 -2.30 6.27 -9.35
C LYS A 112 -2.55 6.30 -7.85
N CYS A 113 -3.51 5.52 -7.37
CA CYS A 113 -3.57 5.19 -5.94
C CYS A 113 -3.92 3.73 -5.71
N THR A 114 -3.26 3.15 -4.71
CA THR A 114 -3.62 1.83 -4.18
C THR A 114 -4.52 2.03 -2.96
N THR A 115 -5.64 1.30 -2.96
CA THR A 115 -6.63 1.29 -1.88
C THR A 115 -6.18 0.40 -0.72
N PRO A 116 -6.72 0.59 0.50
CA PRO A 116 -6.50 -0.33 1.61
C PRO A 116 -6.95 -1.76 1.27
N GLN A 117 -6.50 -2.74 2.07
CA GLN A 117 -6.88 -4.14 1.87
C GLN A 117 -8.40 -4.34 1.83
N VAL A 118 -8.83 -5.30 1.01
CA VAL A 118 -10.22 -5.65 0.73
C VAL A 118 -10.39 -7.16 0.74
N LYS A 119 -11.63 -7.62 0.95
CA LYS A 119 -11.98 -9.03 0.79
C LYS A 119 -12.43 -9.32 -0.65
N LYS A 120 -12.70 -10.59 -0.96
CA LYS A 120 -13.27 -10.96 -2.26
C LYS A 120 -14.61 -10.24 -2.52
N GLY A 121 -14.84 -9.86 -3.77
CA GLY A 121 -16.13 -9.36 -4.24
C GLY A 121 -16.07 -8.13 -5.12
N LYS A 122 -17.27 -7.63 -5.47
CA LYS A 122 -17.45 -6.47 -6.34
C LYS A 122 -17.31 -5.16 -5.57
N TYR A 123 -16.47 -4.27 -6.09
CA TYR A 123 -16.25 -2.93 -5.55
C TYR A 123 -16.52 -1.89 -6.62
N TYR A 124 -16.98 -0.72 -6.19
CA TYR A 124 -17.17 0.44 -7.05
C TYR A 124 -16.49 1.65 -6.44
N PHE A 125 -15.86 2.45 -7.30
CA PHE A 125 -15.08 3.60 -6.90
C PHE A 125 -15.62 4.88 -7.53
N LYS A 126 -15.58 5.96 -6.77
CA LYS A 126 -15.77 7.33 -7.25
C LYS A 126 -14.61 8.19 -6.73
N ILE A 127 -14.22 9.20 -7.48
CA ILE A 127 -13.20 10.16 -7.06
C ILE A 127 -13.79 11.56 -7.18
N ALA A 128 -13.60 12.38 -6.15
CA ALA A 128 -13.86 13.82 -6.18
C ALA A 128 -12.51 14.54 -6.09
N ALA A 129 -12.24 15.45 -7.02
CA ALA A 129 -11.15 16.40 -6.87
C ALA A 129 -11.59 17.50 -5.89
N TYR A 130 -10.64 18.10 -5.17
CA TYR A 130 -10.88 19.28 -4.35
C TYR A 130 -9.79 20.34 -4.56
N LYS A 131 -10.17 21.59 -4.33
CA LYS A 131 -9.26 22.74 -4.20
C LYS A 131 -9.38 23.30 -2.78
N LEU A 132 -8.28 23.78 -2.23
CA LEU A 132 -8.23 24.46 -0.95
C LEU A 132 -8.35 25.96 -1.20
N TYR A 133 -9.26 26.60 -0.46
CA TYR A 133 -9.37 28.04 -0.36
C TYR A 133 -9.41 28.38 1.13
N ALA A 134 -8.42 29.14 1.61
CA ALA A 134 -8.25 29.43 3.05
C ALA A 134 -8.37 28.16 3.93
N GLY A 135 -7.69 27.08 3.54
CA GLY A 135 -7.71 25.80 4.27
C GLY A 135 -8.98 24.94 4.11
N LYS A 136 -10.07 25.50 3.56
CA LYS A 136 -11.33 24.78 3.35
C LYS A 136 -11.37 24.07 1.99
N LYS A 137 -11.88 22.84 1.97
CA LYS A 137 -11.99 22.02 0.74
C LYS A 137 -13.26 22.34 -0.03
N TYR A 138 -13.10 22.66 -1.30
CA TYR A 138 -14.17 22.86 -2.26
C TYR A 138 -14.12 21.74 -3.30
N TYR A 139 -15.19 20.93 -3.33
CA TYR A 139 -15.22 19.69 -4.10
C TYR A 139 -15.81 19.88 -5.49
N GLY A 140 -15.15 19.29 -6.48
CA GLY A 140 -15.72 19.10 -7.81
C GLY A 140 -16.78 18.00 -7.85
N LYS A 141 -17.51 17.92 -8.97
CA LYS A 141 -18.44 16.82 -9.24
C LYS A 141 -17.72 15.46 -9.14
N LYS A 142 -18.33 14.52 -8.39
CA LYS A 142 -17.80 13.15 -8.28
C LYS A 142 -17.75 12.49 -9.66
N SER A 143 -16.73 11.65 -9.89
CA SER A 143 -16.64 10.84 -11.10
C SER A 143 -17.85 9.91 -11.26
N SER A 144 -18.05 9.44 -12.49
CA SER A 144 -18.87 8.24 -12.72
C SER A 144 -18.26 7.05 -11.96
N ALA A 145 -19.12 6.09 -11.58
CA ALA A 145 -18.68 4.91 -10.84
C ALA A 145 -17.82 4.00 -11.73
N LYS A 146 -16.65 3.56 -11.24
CA LYS A 146 -15.85 2.51 -11.90
C LYS A 146 -15.86 1.24 -11.04
N GLY A 147 -16.36 0.15 -11.61
CA GLY A 147 -16.45 -1.15 -10.95
C GLY A 147 -15.20 -2.01 -11.16
N THR A 148 -14.94 -2.92 -10.22
CA THR A 148 -13.97 -4.01 -10.38
C THR A 148 -14.35 -5.18 -9.49
N TYR A 149 -13.93 -6.40 -9.85
CA TYR A 149 -14.11 -7.59 -9.02
C TYR A 149 -12.75 -8.03 -8.46
N VAL A 150 -12.66 -8.10 -7.13
CA VAL A 150 -11.47 -8.58 -6.43
C VAL A 150 -11.57 -10.08 -6.28
N LYS A 151 -10.67 -10.81 -6.94
CA LYS A 151 -10.59 -12.27 -6.86
C LYS A 151 -10.02 -12.68 -5.50
N PRO A 152 -10.49 -13.81 -4.92
CA PRO A 152 -9.89 -14.33 -3.70
C PRO A 152 -8.42 -14.67 -3.91
N LYS A 153 -7.64 -14.60 -2.83
CA LYS A 153 -6.28 -15.15 -2.84
C LYS A 153 -6.34 -16.66 -3.09
N LYS A 154 -5.37 -17.19 -3.83
CA LYS A 154 -5.28 -18.61 -4.18
C LYS A 154 -3.96 -19.17 -3.65
N ALA A 155 -4.00 -20.36 -3.06
CA ALA A 155 -2.78 -21.10 -2.73
C ALA A 155 -2.06 -21.47 -4.03
N ILE A 156 -0.76 -21.23 -4.09
CA ILE A 156 0.08 -21.54 -5.26
C ILE A 156 1.11 -22.62 -4.97
N LYS A 157 1.51 -22.78 -3.70
CA LYS A 157 2.41 -23.85 -3.28
C LYS A 157 2.13 -24.22 -1.83
N ARG A 158 2.33 -25.48 -1.49
CA ARG A 158 2.17 -26.05 -0.15
C ARG A 158 3.35 -26.96 0.13
N TRP A 159 3.86 -26.88 1.36
CA TRP A 159 4.94 -27.72 1.85
C TRP A 159 4.57 -28.28 3.22
N ASN A 160 4.92 -29.54 3.45
CA ASN A 160 4.97 -30.09 4.79
C ASN A 160 6.29 -29.67 5.42
N ILE A 161 6.26 -29.20 6.65
CA ILE A 161 7.46 -28.76 7.37
C ILE A 161 7.49 -29.23 8.82
N GLY A 162 6.54 -30.08 9.23
CA GLY A 162 6.49 -30.59 10.59
C GLY A 162 7.60 -31.60 10.87
N CYS A 163 7.95 -31.78 12.14
CA CYS A 163 8.86 -32.83 12.60
C CYS A 163 8.33 -33.53 13.85
N GLY A 164 8.82 -34.75 14.08
CA GLY A 164 8.47 -35.56 15.26
C GLY A 164 9.35 -35.34 16.47
N SER A 165 10.60 -34.91 16.28
CA SER A 165 11.61 -34.71 17.32
C SER A 165 11.97 -33.23 17.51
N LYS A 166 12.80 -32.92 18.51
CA LYS A 166 13.10 -31.53 18.89
C LYS A 166 14.00 -30.76 17.91
N SER A 167 14.56 -31.36 16.86
CA SER A 167 15.25 -30.63 15.78
C SER A 167 15.61 -31.58 14.63
N THR A 168 15.11 -31.31 13.42
CA THR A 168 15.63 -31.93 12.20
C THR A 168 15.82 -30.83 11.16
N ILE A 169 16.94 -30.87 10.44
CA ILE A 169 17.15 -30.09 9.22
C ILE A 169 15.98 -30.38 8.28
N TYR A 170 15.50 -29.35 7.57
CA TYR A 170 14.43 -29.55 6.61
C TYR A 170 14.84 -30.57 5.55
N GLY A 171 14.10 -31.67 5.49
CA GLY A 171 14.17 -32.61 4.38
C GLY A 171 12.77 -32.93 3.91
N SER A 172 12.48 -32.72 2.62
CA SER A 172 11.13 -32.91 2.07
C SER A 172 10.60 -34.34 2.29
N ALA A 173 11.47 -35.35 2.19
CA ALA A 173 11.16 -36.76 2.47
C ALA A 173 10.88 -37.03 3.95
N LYS A 174 11.54 -36.30 4.87
CA LYS A 174 11.39 -36.44 6.33
C LYS A 174 10.28 -35.56 6.90
N ALA A 175 9.74 -34.63 6.10
CA ALA A 175 8.78 -33.64 6.53
C ALA A 175 7.41 -34.22 6.88
N LYS A 176 7.00 -34.06 8.13
CA LYS A 176 5.69 -34.51 8.61
C LYS A 176 4.59 -33.50 8.26
N LYS A 177 3.37 -34.02 8.08
CA LYS A 177 2.16 -33.26 7.68
C LYS A 177 1.52 -32.43 8.81
N ASN A 178 2.02 -32.56 10.04
CA ASN A 178 1.45 -31.90 11.23
C ASN A 178 1.68 -30.38 11.24
N VAL A 179 2.69 -29.87 10.53
CA VAL A 179 2.86 -28.45 10.23
C VAL A 179 3.03 -28.25 8.73
N LYS A 180 2.33 -27.26 8.17
CA LYS A 180 2.31 -26.94 6.75
C LYS A 180 2.58 -25.46 6.51
N ALA A 181 3.38 -25.17 5.51
CA ALA A 181 3.54 -23.83 4.93
C ALA A 181 2.74 -23.75 3.63
N THR A 182 1.90 -22.72 3.47
CA THR A 182 1.11 -22.47 2.27
C THR A 182 1.38 -21.07 1.75
N LEU A 183 1.96 -20.97 0.56
CA LEU A 183 2.15 -19.70 -0.13
C LEU A 183 0.91 -19.37 -0.96
N TYR A 184 0.42 -18.15 -0.80
CA TYR A 184 -0.68 -17.61 -1.59
C TYR A 184 -0.17 -16.62 -2.65
N ASN A 185 -0.89 -16.51 -3.76
CA ASN A 185 -0.57 -15.61 -4.87
C ASN A 185 -0.57 -14.11 -4.50
N ASN A 186 -1.10 -13.73 -3.33
CA ASN A 186 -1.05 -12.37 -2.81
C ASN A 186 0.24 -12.05 -2.02
N GLY A 187 1.16 -13.02 -1.96
CA GLY A 187 2.45 -12.92 -1.28
C GLY A 187 2.40 -13.22 0.21
N GLU A 188 1.29 -13.77 0.69
CA GLU A 188 1.14 -14.23 2.07
C GLU A 188 1.59 -15.69 2.18
N LEU A 189 2.58 -15.96 3.03
CA LEU A 189 2.98 -17.29 3.46
C LEU A 189 2.30 -17.59 4.80
N ILE A 190 1.43 -18.60 4.84
CA ILE A 190 0.76 -19.02 6.07
C ILE A 190 1.34 -20.34 6.54
N ILE A 191 1.81 -20.36 7.78
CA ILE A 191 2.32 -21.55 8.45
C ILE A 191 1.31 -21.95 9.52
N SER A 192 0.84 -23.18 9.45
CA SER A 192 -0.27 -23.67 10.28
C SER A 192 -0.12 -25.15 10.59
N GLY A 193 -0.74 -25.59 11.69
CA GLY A 193 -0.64 -26.96 12.18
C GLY A 193 -0.42 -27.00 13.69
N LYS A 194 -0.01 -28.16 14.20
CA LYS A 194 0.29 -28.38 15.62
C LYS A 194 1.63 -29.08 15.80
N GLY A 195 2.44 -28.57 16.72
CA GLY A 195 3.71 -29.16 17.13
C GLY A 195 4.93 -28.55 16.46
N ASN A 196 6.04 -29.27 16.56
CA ASN A 196 7.34 -28.82 16.08
C ASN A 196 7.40 -28.72 14.56
N ALA A 197 8.17 -27.75 14.08
CA ALA A 197 8.52 -27.58 12.69
C ALA A 197 10.04 -27.62 12.49
N GLN A 198 10.46 -27.99 11.28
CA GLN A 198 11.86 -28.25 10.94
C GLN A 198 12.74 -27.00 10.99
N TYR A 199 14.05 -27.19 11.12
CA TYR A 199 15.06 -26.12 11.13
C TYR A 199 15.37 -25.63 9.71
N ALA A 200 15.76 -24.37 9.54
CA ALA A 200 16.07 -23.79 8.22
C ALA A 200 17.50 -24.04 7.71
N ARG A 201 18.48 -24.36 8.57
CA ARG A 201 19.87 -24.57 8.14
C ARG A 201 20.06 -25.90 7.43
N GLY A 202 20.80 -25.87 6.33
CA GLY A 202 21.67 -26.94 5.85
C GLY A 202 22.84 -26.30 5.09
N TYR A 203 24.04 -26.28 5.69
CA TYR A 203 25.24 -26.52 4.91
C TYR A 203 25.27 -28.04 4.78
N VAL A 204 25.21 -28.54 3.55
CA VAL A 204 25.51 -29.93 3.27
C VAL A 204 27.02 -29.93 3.04
N GLU A 205 27.76 -30.67 3.85
CA GLU A 205 29.17 -30.91 3.56
C GLU A 205 29.23 -31.53 2.14
N ASP A 206 30.11 -30.97 1.32
CA ASP A 206 30.43 -31.32 -0.07
C ASP A 206 29.66 -30.68 -1.24
N ASP A 207 28.66 -29.81 -1.05
CA ASP A 207 28.14 -28.97 -2.17
C ASP A 207 27.52 -27.65 -1.68
N ASN A 208 27.96 -26.53 -2.25
CA ASN A 208 27.65 -25.13 -1.89
C ASN A 208 26.18 -24.68 -2.10
N TYR A 209 25.18 -25.54 -1.88
CA TYR A 209 23.76 -25.20 -2.07
C TYR A 209 22.96 -25.22 -0.76
N TYR A 210 22.40 -24.06 -0.41
CA TYR A 210 21.49 -23.90 0.72
C TYR A 210 20.19 -24.70 0.50
N ASP A 211 20.04 -25.88 1.12
CA ASP A 211 18.74 -26.54 1.26
C ASP A 211 17.93 -25.91 2.40
N GLY A 212 17.75 -24.60 2.29
CA GLY A 212 16.96 -23.83 3.25
C GLY A 212 15.48 -24.19 3.18
N MET A 213 14.65 -23.45 3.92
CA MET A 213 13.20 -23.65 3.82
C MET A 213 12.73 -23.58 2.35
N PRO A 214 11.80 -24.44 1.93
CA PRO A 214 11.53 -24.68 0.51
C PRO A 214 10.89 -23.49 -0.23
N TRP A 215 10.54 -22.43 0.52
CA TRP A 215 10.09 -21.15 -0.01
C TRP A 215 11.24 -20.18 -0.35
N TYR A 216 12.50 -20.57 -0.13
CA TYR A 216 13.68 -19.82 -0.56
C TYR A 216 14.08 -20.04 -2.02
N TYR A 217 13.44 -21.00 -2.71
CA TYR A 217 13.66 -21.22 -4.14
C TYR A 217 13.55 -19.91 -4.94
N ARG A 218 14.36 -19.78 -6.01
CA ARG A 218 14.66 -18.55 -6.79
C ARG A 218 13.47 -17.60 -7.03
N TYR A 219 12.26 -18.13 -7.17
CA TYR A 219 11.06 -17.32 -7.43
C TYR A 219 10.24 -17.00 -6.17
N TYR A 220 10.23 -17.85 -5.14
CA TYR A 220 9.31 -17.71 -4.02
C TYR A 220 9.75 -16.67 -3.00
N ASN A 221 11.05 -16.55 -2.71
CA ASN A 221 11.59 -15.57 -1.76
C ASN A 221 11.18 -14.13 -2.10
N VAL A 222 11.32 -13.73 -3.38
CA VAL A 222 10.95 -12.40 -3.92
C VAL A 222 9.44 -12.17 -4.01
N SER A 223 8.65 -13.13 -3.54
CA SER A 223 7.19 -13.09 -3.62
C SER A 223 6.50 -13.11 -2.28
N ILE A 224 7.24 -13.32 -1.20
CA ILE A 224 6.71 -13.36 0.15
C ILE A 224 6.89 -11.96 0.74
N ASP A 225 5.78 -11.31 1.01
CA ASP A 225 5.76 -9.96 1.60
C ASP A 225 5.16 -9.95 3.01
N LYS A 226 4.51 -11.04 3.39
CA LYS A 226 3.92 -11.23 4.70
C LYS A 226 3.97 -12.71 5.05
N VAL A 227 4.43 -13.01 6.25
CA VAL A 227 4.32 -14.35 6.83
C VAL A 227 3.34 -14.31 7.99
N THR A 228 2.58 -15.38 8.18
CA THR A 228 1.69 -15.57 9.32
C THR A 228 1.87 -16.96 9.88
N ILE A 229 2.36 -17.07 11.11
CA ILE A 229 2.46 -18.32 11.86
C ILE A 229 1.22 -18.42 12.75
N LYS A 230 0.46 -19.52 12.63
CA LYS A 230 -0.73 -19.77 13.44
C LYS A 230 -0.36 -20.34 14.81
N LYS A 231 -1.21 -20.10 15.81
CA LYS A 231 -1.10 -20.69 17.16
C LYS A 231 -1.00 -22.21 17.05
N GLY A 232 -0.13 -22.81 17.87
CA GLY A 232 0.11 -24.26 17.91
C GLY A 232 1.29 -24.72 17.07
N VAL A 233 1.81 -23.88 16.16
CA VAL A 233 3.08 -24.14 15.49
C VAL A 233 4.22 -23.72 16.42
N ALA A 234 5.16 -24.63 16.65
CA ALA A 234 6.40 -24.37 17.39
C ALA A 234 7.58 -24.31 16.41
N PRO A 235 7.88 -23.13 15.81
CA PRO A 235 9.04 -22.97 14.95
C PRO A 235 10.32 -23.09 15.78
N LYS A 236 11.33 -23.76 15.23
CA LYS A 236 12.62 -23.92 15.92
C LYS A 236 13.54 -22.71 15.77
N SER A 237 13.48 -22.01 14.64
CA SER A 237 14.16 -20.74 14.43
C SER A 237 13.36 -19.90 13.45
N ILE A 238 12.83 -18.78 13.92
CA ILE A 238 12.06 -17.85 13.08
C ILE A 238 13.01 -17.03 12.23
N ASP A 239 14.10 -16.56 12.82
CA ASP A 239 15.08 -15.75 12.12
C ASP A 239 15.69 -16.56 10.99
N GLY A 240 16.11 -17.82 11.24
CA GLY A 240 16.62 -18.69 10.18
C GLY A 240 15.61 -19.00 9.06
N TRP A 241 14.32 -19.07 9.38
CA TRP A 241 13.25 -19.35 8.40
C TRP A 241 12.98 -18.21 7.42
N PHE A 242 13.31 -16.98 7.80
CA PHE A 242 12.92 -15.79 7.03
C PHE A 242 14.04 -14.78 6.79
N TYR A 243 15.28 -15.07 7.22
CA TYR A 243 16.44 -14.19 7.07
C TYR A 243 16.64 -13.72 5.62
N ASP A 244 16.48 -14.61 4.65
CA ASP A 244 16.70 -14.31 3.22
C ASP A 244 15.45 -13.81 2.48
N LEU A 245 14.35 -13.50 3.19
CA LEU A 245 13.14 -12.97 2.55
C LEU A 245 13.25 -11.46 2.26
N CYS A 246 13.82 -11.12 1.10
CA CYS A 246 14.13 -9.75 0.70
C CYS A 246 12.96 -8.75 0.76
N LYS A 247 11.70 -9.20 0.58
CA LYS A 247 10.51 -8.31 0.61
C LYS A 247 9.81 -8.24 1.96
N LEU A 248 10.25 -9.05 2.93
CA LEU A 248 9.62 -9.10 4.24
C LEU A 248 10.06 -7.89 5.08
N LYS A 249 9.16 -6.92 5.23
CA LYS A 249 9.48 -5.66 5.93
C LYS A 249 9.76 -5.80 7.43
N LYS A 250 9.28 -6.89 8.04
CA LYS A 250 9.46 -7.19 9.46
C LYS A 250 9.50 -8.70 9.62
N THR A 251 10.50 -9.19 10.34
CA THR A 251 10.59 -10.61 10.71
C THR A 251 9.31 -11.02 11.46
N PRO A 252 8.73 -12.20 11.18
CA PRO A 252 7.45 -12.58 11.73
C PRO A 252 7.60 -12.82 13.23
N LYS A 253 6.94 -12.03 14.07
CA LYS A 253 6.99 -12.25 15.52
C LYS A 253 6.18 -13.50 15.88
N TYR A 254 6.79 -14.42 16.62
CA TYR A 254 6.07 -15.47 17.33
C TYR A 254 5.62 -14.94 18.68
N ARG A 255 4.34 -15.10 18.97
CA ARG A 255 3.83 -14.93 20.34
C ARG A 255 3.75 -16.33 20.92
N GLN A 256 4.67 -16.64 21.84
CA GLN A 256 4.41 -17.66 22.85
C GLN A 256 3.23 -17.15 23.68
N ALA A 257 2.25 -18.04 23.89
CA ALA A 257 1.32 -17.88 24.99
C ALA A 257 1.96 -18.54 26.20
#